data_AF-A0A6G1IZZ2-F1
#
_entry.id   AF-A0A6G1IZZ2-F1
#
_cell.length_a   1.000
_cell.length_b   1.000
_cell.length_c   1.000
_cell.angle_alpha   90.00
_cell.angle_beta   90.00
_cell.angle_gamma   90.00
#
_symmetry.space_group_name_H-M   'P 1'
#
loop_
_entity.id
_entity.type
_entity.pdbx_description
1 polymer ?
#
loop_
_entity_poly.entity_id
_entity_poly.type
_entity_poly.pdbx_seq_one_letter_code
_entity_poly.pdbx_strand_id
1 'polypeptide(L)'
;MSTGNRWLITAFIRIFVFEALGLRHTCCDIDRINHYGYQNMHIPPTPRYPPATLRRIQKEDAYLMDLLEKLVLTLDADYDAFDGDLKAFIENCVEPELEKKLKEIRKEDEDEFGQGRRELGVAMKVYSDDEEEKEEIEDVESDDEPEVSSDEEG
;
A
#
# COMPACT_ATOMS: atom_id res chain seq x y z
N MET A 1 5.50 32.28 -7.35
CA MET A 1 5.82 30.87 -7.03
C MET A 1 6.14 30.15 -8.32
N SER A 2 7.28 29.46 -8.40
CA SER A 2 7.73 28.78 -9.62
C SER A 2 6.81 27.60 -9.92
N THR A 3 6.11 27.63 -11.05
CA THR A 3 5.18 26.58 -11.51
C THR A 3 5.89 25.28 -11.92
N GLY A 4 7.23 25.28 -12.02
CA GLY A 4 8.01 24.16 -12.55
C GLY A 4 7.99 22.88 -11.70
N ASN A 5 7.67 22.98 -10.40
CA ASN A 5 7.70 21.83 -9.47
C ASN A 5 6.31 21.45 -8.94
N ARG A 6 5.23 22.14 -9.35
CA ARG A 6 3.89 21.89 -8.77
C ARG A 6 3.33 20.51 -9.13
N TRP A 7 3.57 20.08 -10.36
CA TRP A 7 3.19 18.74 -10.83
C TRP A 7 3.92 17.63 -10.06
N LEU A 8 5.15 17.88 -9.58
CA LEU A 8 5.88 16.94 -8.73
C LEU A 8 5.20 16.77 -7.39
N ILE A 9 4.69 17.86 -6.80
CA ILE A 9 3.94 17.80 -5.54
C ILE A 9 2.65 16.99 -5.72
N THR A 10 1.87 17.26 -6.77
CA THR A 10 0.67 16.48 -7.08
C THR A 10 1.00 14.99 -7.29
N ALA A 11 2.09 14.69 -8.00
CA ALA A 11 2.54 13.32 -8.21
C ALA A 11 2.95 12.65 -6.88
N PHE A 12 3.62 13.39 -5.99
CA PHE A 12 4.04 12.89 -4.68
C PHE A 12 2.85 12.60 -3.77
N ILE A 13 1.90 13.53 -3.67
CA ILE A 13 0.63 13.34 -2.93
C ILE A 13 -0.08 12.09 -3.46
N ARG A 14 -0.16 11.93 -4.78
CA ARG A 14 -0.80 10.77 -5.41
C ARG A 14 -0.12 9.45 -5.06
N ILE A 15 1.21 9.40 -5.07
CA ILE A 15 1.97 8.20 -4.69
C ILE A 15 1.69 7.87 -3.21
N PHE A 16 1.74 8.86 -2.33
CA PHE A 16 1.52 8.68 -0.90
C PHE A 16 0.11 8.15 -0.59
N VAL A 17 -0.92 8.76 -1.18
CA VAL A 17 -2.31 8.30 -1.03
C VAL A 17 -2.50 6.91 -1.65
N PHE A 18 -1.88 6.65 -2.80
CA PHE A 18 -1.96 5.34 -3.45
C PHE A 18 -1.39 4.22 -2.57
N GLU A 19 -0.23 4.46 -1.96
CA GLU A 19 0.42 3.51 -1.06
C GLU A 19 -0.38 3.31 0.23
N ALA A 20 -0.86 4.38 0.84
CA ALA A 20 -1.68 4.32 2.05
C ALA A 20 -2.99 3.55 1.85
N LEU A 21 -3.60 3.64 0.67
CA LEU A 21 -4.80 2.87 0.32
C LEU A 21 -4.51 1.40 -0.02
N GLY A 22 -3.24 0.98 -0.09
CA GLY A 22 -2.86 -0.39 -0.42
C GLY A 22 -3.19 -0.80 -1.86
N LEU A 23 -3.30 0.17 -2.78
CA LEU A 23 -3.61 -0.09 -4.18
C LEU A 23 -2.47 -0.85 -4.87
N ARG A 24 -2.82 -1.76 -5.79
CA ARG A 24 -1.83 -2.58 -6.48
C ARG A 24 -1.34 -1.91 -7.75
N HIS A 25 -0.01 -1.87 -7.94
CA HIS A 25 0.56 -1.44 -9.21
C HIS A 25 0.21 -2.41 -10.33
N THR A 26 -0.70 -1.99 -11.21
CA THR A 26 -1.10 -2.78 -12.37
C THR A 26 -0.26 -2.52 -13.62
N CYS A 27 0.43 -1.37 -13.66
CA CYS A 27 1.19 -0.92 -14.83
C CYS A 27 2.58 -1.52 -14.93
N CYS A 28 3.25 -1.73 -13.79
CA CYS A 28 4.66 -2.10 -13.73
C CYS A 28 4.93 -3.06 -12.57
N ASP A 29 5.93 -3.92 -12.73
CA ASP A 29 6.53 -4.69 -11.65
C ASP A 29 7.69 -3.89 -11.06
N ILE A 30 7.44 -3.08 -10.03
CA ILE A 30 8.45 -2.18 -9.43
C ILE A 30 9.62 -2.97 -8.86
N ASP A 31 9.37 -4.18 -8.35
CA ASP A 31 10.41 -5.09 -7.85
C ASP A 31 11.43 -5.45 -8.94
N ARG A 32 10.99 -5.50 -10.20
CA ARG A 32 11.87 -5.71 -11.37
C ARG A 32 12.56 -4.44 -11.86
N ILE A 33 12.06 -3.27 -11.50
CA ILE A 33 12.67 -1.97 -11.83
C ILE A 33 13.85 -1.66 -10.90
N ASN A 34 13.86 -2.21 -9.68
CA ASN A 34 14.94 -2.11 -8.69
C ASN A 34 16.20 -2.94 -9.00
N HIS A 35 16.34 -3.47 -10.22
CA HIS A 35 17.60 -4.09 -10.63
C HIS A 35 18.70 -3.02 -10.80
N TYR A 36 19.79 -3.15 -10.04
CA TYR A 36 21.04 -2.37 -10.12
C TYR A 36 21.79 -2.46 -11.48
N GLY A 37 21.14 -2.94 -12.53
CA GLY A 37 21.66 -2.98 -13.89
C GLY A 37 21.35 -1.70 -14.67
N TYR A 38 22.02 -1.50 -15.81
CA TYR A 38 21.67 -0.42 -16.73
C TYR A 38 20.21 -0.56 -17.18
N GLN A 39 19.36 0.39 -16.79
CA GLN A 39 17.98 0.45 -17.27
C GLN A 39 18.00 0.65 -18.78
N ASN A 40 17.59 -0.38 -19.52
CA ASN A 40 17.42 -0.25 -20.96
C ASN A 40 16.09 0.47 -21.24
N MET A 41 16.17 1.79 -21.47
CA MET A 41 15.01 2.65 -21.73
C MET A 41 14.20 2.25 -22.99
N HIS A 42 14.71 1.34 -23.82
CA HIS A 42 14.02 0.82 -25.01
C HIS A 42 13.14 -0.41 -24.72
N ILE A 43 13.18 -0.97 -23.51
CA ILE A 43 12.36 -2.12 -23.15
C ILE A 43 11.11 -1.59 -22.41
N PRO A 44 9.90 -1.74 -22.98
CA PRO A 44 8.70 -1.34 -22.27
C PRO A 44 8.56 -2.18 -20.99
N PRO A 45 8.03 -1.60 -19.90
CA PRO A 45 7.81 -2.35 -18.68
C PRO A 45 6.93 -3.57 -19.00
N THR A 46 7.36 -4.74 -18.53
CA THR A 46 6.59 -5.96 -18.73
C THR A 46 5.33 -5.87 -17.86
N PRO A 47 4.12 -6.10 -18.40
CA PRO A 47 2.92 -6.11 -17.59
C PRO A 47 3.07 -7.09 -16.43
N ARG A 48 2.85 -6.62 -15.19
CA ARG A 48 3.01 -7.44 -13.98
C ARG A 48 2.02 -8.61 -13.95
N TYR A 49 0.82 -8.41 -14.49
CA TYR A 49 -0.28 -9.36 -14.39
C TYR A 49 -0.79 -9.80 -15.76
N PRO A 50 -1.19 -11.07 -15.92
CA PRO A 50 -1.98 -11.52 -17.06
C PRO A 50 -3.30 -10.73 -17.16
N PRO A 51 -3.90 -10.60 -18.36
CA PRO A 51 -5.11 -9.79 -18.56
C PRO A 51 -6.29 -10.15 -17.65
N ALA A 52 -6.48 -11.43 -17.33
CA ALA A 52 -7.56 -11.87 -16.45
C ALA A 52 -7.35 -11.38 -14.99
N THR A 53 -6.12 -11.51 -14.48
CA THR A 53 -5.74 -11.02 -13.15
C THR A 53 -5.81 -9.50 -13.08
N LEU A 54 -5.35 -8.81 -14.12
CA LEU A 54 -5.43 -7.36 -14.24
C LEU A 54 -6.88 -6.85 -14.09
N ARG A 55 -7.83 -7.46 -14.80
CA ARG A 55 -9.25 -7.10 -14.70
C ARG A 55 -9.83 -7.35 -13.32
N ARG A 56 -9.41 -8.45 -12.67
CA ARG A 56 -9.85 -8.76 -11.31
C ARG A 56 -9.35 -7.69 -10.33
N ILE A 57 -8.06 -7.36 -10.40
CA ILE A 57 -7.46 -6.31 -9.57
C ILE A 57 -8.17 -4.98 -9.78
N GLN A 58 -8.38 -4.56 -11.03
CA GLN A 58 -9.08 -3.31 -11.34
C GLN A 58 -10.51 -3.27 -10.80
N LYS A 59 -11.19 -4.42 -10.74
CA LYS A 59 -12.53 -4.52 -10.18
C LYS A 59 -12.52 -4.45 -8.65
N GLU A 60 -11.60 -5.16 -8.01
CA GLU A 60 -11.41 -5.14 -6.55
C GLU A 60 -11.01 -3.74 -6.07
N ASP A 61 -10.11 -3.07 -6.80
CA ASP A 61 -9.55 -1.77 -6.44
C ASP A 61 -10.41 -0.59 -6.91
N ALA A 62 -11.50 -0.81 -7.65
CA ALA A 62 -12.29 0.25 -8.27
C ALA A 62 -12.77 1.31 -7.27
N TYR A 63 -13.25 0.87 -6.10
CA TYR A 63 -13.69 1.77 -5.04
C TYR A 63 -12.54 2.62 -4.48
N LEU A 64 -11.39 1.98 -4.21
CA LEU A 64 -10.22 2.65 -3.67
C LEU A 64 -9.59 3.60 -4.69
N MET A 65 -9.66 3.28 -5.98
CA MET A 65 -9.26 4.18 -7.07
C MET A 65 -10.14 5.44 -7.12
N ASP A 66 -11.46 5.31 -7.00
CA ASP A 66 -12.35 6.47 -6.94
C ASP A 66 -12.07 7.34 -5.70
N LEU A 67 -11.72 6.71 -4.57
CA LEU A 67 -11.33 7.41 -3.37
C LEU A 67 -9.98 8.12 -3.53
N LEU A 68 -8.99 7.47 -4.15
CA LEU A 68 -7.69 8.06 -4.49
C LEU A 68 -7.87 9.37 -5.27
N GLU A 69 -8.65 9.36 -6.36
CA GLU A 69 -8.82 10.58 -7.16
C GLU A 69 -9.47 11.70 -6.37
N LYS A 70 -10.45 11.39 -5.52
CA LYS A 70 -11.11 12.39 -4.66
C LYS A 70 -10.14 12.97 -3.64
N LEU A 71 -9.37 12.13 -2.95
CA LEU A 71 -8.40 12.57 -1.94
C LEU A 71 -7.29 13.39 -2.58
N VAL A 72 -6.75 12.96 -3.72
CA VAL A 72 -5.73 13.72 -4.44
C VAL A 72 -6.26 15.08 -4.86
N LEU A 73 -7.48 15.17 -5.39
CA LEU A 73 -8.07 16.48 -5.76
C LEU A 73 -8.21 17.42 -4.56
N THR A 74 -8.68 16.91 -3.42
CA THR A 74 -8.84 17.71 -2.20
C THR A 74 -7.48 18.14 -1.64
N LEU A 75 -6.56 17.19 -1.44
CA LEU A 75 -5.23 17.47 -0.87
C LEU A 75 -4.37 18.35 -1.79
N ASP A 76 -4.53 18.22 -3.11
CA ASP A 76 -3.86 19.11 -4.06
C ASP A 76 -4.34 20.55 -3.91
N ALA A 77 -5.66 20.77 -3.74
CA ALA A 77 -6.20 22.10 -3.47
C ALA A 77 -5.78 22.62 -2.08
N ASP A 78 -5.76 21.76 -1.07
CA ASP A 78 -5.33 22.13 0.29
C ASP A 78 -3.86 22.52 0.33
N TYR A 79 -3.01 21.86 -0.46
CA TYR A 79 -1.60 22.24 -0.57
C TYR A 79 -1.41 23.65 -1.13
N ASP A 80 -2.25 24.07 -2.10
CA ASP A 80 -2.18 25.44 -2.64
C ASP A 80 -2.54 26.52 -1.60
N ALA A 81 -3.35 26.15 -0.60
CA ALA A 81 -3.74 27.02 0.51
C ALA A 81 -2.83 26.90 1.74
N PHE A 82 -1.94 25.90 1.77
CA PHE A 82 -1.09 25.60 2.91
C PHE A 82 0.15 26.51 2.94
N ASP A 83 0.45 27.05 4.12
CA ASP A 83 1.68 27.83 4.35
C ASP A 83 2.73 26.95 5.00
N GLY A 84 3.59 26.35 4.19
CA GLY A 84 4.65 25.46 4.64
C GLY A 84 5.32 24.71 3.50
N ASP A 85 6.24 23.80 3.85
CA ASP A 85 6.85 22.90 2.89
C ASP A 85 6.03 21.60 2.72
N LEU A 86 6.41 20.80 1.73
CA LEU A 86 5.74 19.54 1.44
C LEU A 86 5.78 18.57 2.63
N LYS A 87 6.89 18.52 3.37
CA LYS A 87 7.03 17.62 4.50
C LYS A 87 6.02 17.96 5.59
N ALA A 88 5.95 19.24 5.96
CA ALA A 88 4.98 19.73 6.93
C ALA A 88 3.53 19.49 6.46
N PHE A 89 3.25 19.60 5.17
CA PHE A 89 1.93 19.27 4.64
C PHE A 89 1.60 17.78 4.76
N ILE A 90 2.56 16.89 4.49
CA ILE A 90 2.33 15.45 4.64
C ILE A 90 1.99 15.11 6.10
N GLU A 91 2.86 15.50 7.03
CA GLU A 91 2.73 15.17 8.47
C GLU A 91 1.47 15.80 9.10
N ASN A 92 1.12 17.03 8.73
CA ASN A 92 0.05 17.77 9.42
C ASN A 92 -1.31 17.73 8.69
N CYS A 93 -1.36 17.33 7.42
CA CYS A 93 -2.60 17.35 6.63
C CYS A 93 -2.90 16.01 5.97
N VAL A 94 -1.93 15.43 5.25
CA VAL A 94 -2.16 14.21 4.48
C VAL A 94 -2.30 12.97 5.37
N GLU A 95 -1.33 12.72 6.25
CA GLU A 95 -1.34 11.57 7.16
C GLU A 95 -2.60 11.52 8.03
N PRO A 96 -3.01 12.61 8.72
CA PRO A 96 -4.22 12.57 9.56
C PRO A 96 -5.51 12.33 8.76
N GLU A 97 -5.66 12.95 7.58
CA GLU A 97 -6.85 12.74 6.75
C GLU A 97 -6.90 11.30 6.21
N LEU A 98 -5.74 10.73 5.84
CA LEU A 98 -5.65 9.34 5.42
C LEU A 98 -5.96 8.37 6.56
N GLU A 99 -5.40 8.57 7.74
CA GLU A 99 -5.67 7.73 8.90
C GLU A 99 -7.18 7.70 9.23
N LYS A 100 -7.80 8.89 9.22
CA LYS A 100 -9.25 9.02 9.40
C LYS A 100 -10.03 8.25 8.33
N LYS A 101 -9.67 8.38 7.05
CA LYS A 101 -10.35 7.67 5.96
C LYS A 101 -10.16 6.16 6.04
N LEU A 102 -8.97 5.70 6.40
CA LEU A 102 -8.69 4.28 6.61
C LEU A 102 -9.46 3.72 7.82
N LYS A 103 -9.67 4.51 8.87
CA LYS A 103 -10.56 4.12 9.99
C LYS A 103 -12.02 4.04 9.54
N GLU A 104 -12.50 5.01 8.76
CA GLU A 104 -13.86 4.99 8.18
C GLU A 104 -14.08 3.72 7.34
N ILE A 105 -13.17 3.41 6.42
CA ILE A 105 -13.24 2.20 5.57
C ILE A 105 -13.23 0.92 6.40
N ARG A 106 -12.33 0.81 7.38
CA ARG A 106 -12.26 -0.37 8.26
C ARG A 106 -13.56 -0.59 9.00
N LYS A 107 -14.16 0.48 9.50
CA LYS A 107 -15.43 0.42 10.19
C LYS A 107 -16.58 0.01 9.26
N GLU A 108 -16.66 0.60 8.07
CA GLU A 108 -17.66 0.22 7.05
C GLU A 108 -17.52 -1.27 6.68
N ASP A 109 -16.28 -1.73 6.49
CA ASP A 109 -15.97 -3.13 6.18
C ASP A 109 -16.36 -4.09 7.32
N GLU A 110 -16.11 -3.71 8.57
CA GLU A 110 -16.54 -4.49 9.74
C GLU A 110 -18.07 -4.52 9.88
N ASP A 111 -18.72 -3.37 9.69
CA ASP A 111 -20.17 -3.24 9.80
C ASP A 111 -20.90 -4.05 8.71
N GLU A 112 -20.38 -4.05 7.47
CA GLU A 112 -21.00 -4.75 6.35
C GLU A 112 -20.63 -6.24 6.26
N PHE A 113 -19.35 -6.58 6.49
CA PHE A 113 -18.83 -7.93 6.22
C PHE A 113 -18.32 -8.67 7.47
N GLY A 114 -18.21 -7.99 8.61
CA GLY A 114 -17.59 -8.55 9.81
C GLY A 114 -18.30 -9.81 10.32
N GLN A 115 -19.64 -9.84 10.31
CA GLN A 115 -20.38 -11.03 10.74
C GLN A 115 -20.12 -12.22 9.81
N GLY A 116 -20.23 -12.02 8.49
CA GLY A 116 -20.03 -13.10 7.52
C GLY A 116 -18.60 -13.67 7.56
N ARG A 117 -17.60 -12.82 7.79
CA ARG A 117 -16.20 -13.26 7.96
C ARG A 117 -16.01 -14.10 9.23
N ARG A 118 -16.61 -13.69 10.36
CA ARG A 118 -16.56 -14.48 11.61
C ARG A 118 -17.23 -15.84 11.46
N GLU A 119 -18.37 -15.91 10.76
CA GLU A 119 -19.06 -17.18 10.48
C GLU A 119 -18.22 -18.13 9.61
N LEU A 120 -17.36 -17.58 8.74
CA LEU A 120 -16.39 -18.34 7.95
C LEU A 120 -15.09 -18.67 8.72
N GLY A 121 -14.99 -18.32 10.01
CA GLY A 121 -13.81 -18.54 10.83
C GLY A 121 -12.65 -17.59 10.54
N VAL A 122 -12.89 -16.48 9.83
CA VAL A 122 -11.88 -15.45 9.57
C VAL A 122 -11.79 -14.51 10.76
N ALA A 123 -10.64 -14.49 11.43
CA ALA A 123 -10.35 -13.53 12.50
C ALA A 123 -9.86 -12.21 11.90
N MET A 124 -10.59 -11.12 12.16
CA MET A 124 -10.14 -9.77 11.85
C MET A 124 -9.18 -9.31 12.95
N LYS A 125 -7.96 -8.91 12.62
CA LYS A 125 -7.07 -8.23 13.58
C LYS A 125 -7.71 -6.90 13.94
N VAL A 126 -8.13 -6.77 15.20
CA VAL A 126 -8.56 -5.49 15.77
C VAL A 126 -7.28 -4.79 16.22
N TYR A 127 -6.83 -3.82 15.43
CA TYR A 127 -5.82 -2.88 15.90
C TYR A 127 -6.56 -1.90 16.82
N SER A 128 -6.43 -2.07 18.13
CA SER A 128 -6.95 -1.10 19.09
C SER A 128 -6.22 0.22 18.89
N ASP A 129 -6.97 1.30 18.65
CA ASP A 129 -6.47 2.67 18.45
C ASP A 129 -5.68 3.23 19.67
N ASP A 130 -5.56 2.47 20.77
CA ASP A 130 -4.85 2.83 22.00
C ASP A 130 -3.51 2.09 22.19
N GLU A 131 -3.09 1.22 21.27
CA GLU A 131 -1.76 0.59 21.36
C GLU A 131 -0.76 1.28 20.44
N GLU A 132 -0.08 2.30 20.99
CA GLU A 132 1.23 2.72 20.52
C GLU A 132 2.13 1.47 20.34
N GLU A 133 2.72 1.38 19.15
CA GLU A 133 3.79 0.48 18.72
C GLU A 133 4.41 -0.42 19.80
N LYS A 134 4.10 -1.72 19.72
CA LYS A 134 5.09 -2.75 20.00
C LYS A 134 5.19 -3.67 18.79
N GLU A 135 6.14 -3.37 17.92
CA GLU A 135 6.73 -4.39 17.05
C GLU A 135 7.46 -5.41 17.94
N GLU A 136 6.78 -6.49 18.33
CA GLU A 136 7.46 -7.73 18.69
C GLU A 136 7.56 -8.58 17.43
N ILE A 137 8.74 -8.51 16.80
CA ILE A 137 9.19 -9.51 15.83
C ILE A 137 9.48 -10.77 16.65
N GLU A 138 8.57 -11.73 16.70
CA GLU A 138 8.90 -13.09 17.10
C GLU A 138 9.70 -13.74 15.96
N ASP A 139 11.02 -13.73 16.11
CA ASP A 139 11.94 -14.60 15.41
C ASP A 139 11.53 -16.06 15.69
N VAL A 140 10.77 -16.65 14.78
CA VAL A 140 10.60 -18.10 14.74
C VAL A 140 11.89 -18.67 14.17
N GLU A 141 12.85 -18.97 15.05
CA GLU A 141 13.95 -19.87 14.71
C GLU A 141 13.35 -21.23 14.34
N SER A 142 13.26 -21.49 13.05
CA SER A 142 12.95 -22.81 12.50
C SER A 142 14.20 -23.68 12.62
N ASP A 143 14.32 -24.30 13.79
CA ASP A 143 15.27 -25.37 14.07
C ASP A 143 14.80 -26.64 13.33
N ASP A 144 15.35 -26.89 12.14
CA ASP A 144 15.16 -28.14 11.41
C ASP A 144 16.50 -28.55 10.78
N GLU A 145 17.41 -29.01 11.63
CA GLU A 145 18.62 -29.74 11.23
C GLU A 145 18.23 -31.16 10.76
N PRO A 146 18.53 -31.56 9.52
CA PRO A 146 18.38 -32.95 9.11
C PRO A 146 19.57 -33.78 9.64
N GLU A 147 19.28 -34.73 10.54
CA GLU A 147 20.22 -35.79 10.95
C GLU A 147 20.65 -36.61 9.71
N VAL A 148 21.93 -36.49 9.35
CA VAL A 148 22.57 -37.32 8.33
C VAL A 148 23.08 -38.60 8.99
N SER A 149 22.27 -39.67 8.97
CA SER A 149 22.75 -41.01 9.33
C SER A 149 23.48 -41.63 8.14
N SER A 150 24.80 -41.64 8.22
CA SER A 150 25.67 -42.39 7.30
C SER A 150 25.66 -43.87 7.66
N ASP A 151 24.92 -44.68 6.91
CA ASP A 151 25.13 -46.13 6.85
C ASP A 151 25.82 -46.48 5.52
N GLU A 152 27.14 -46.65 5.57
CA GLU A 152 27.92 -47.39 4.56
C GLU A 152 27.99 -48.86 5.01
N GLU A 153 27.24 -49.75 4.34
CA GLU A 153 27.60 -51.17 4.23
C GLU A 153 27.26 -51.68 2.82
N GLY A 154 28.28 -52.16 2.09
CA GLY A 154 28.12 -52.94 0.85
C GLY A 154 29.15 -52.69 -0.23
#